data_AF-A0A7Z8NNW4-F1
#
_entry.id   AF-A0A7Z8NNW4-F1
#
_cell.length_a   1.000
_cell.length_b   1.000
_cell.length_c   1.000
_cell.angle_alpha   90.00
_cell.angle_beta   90.00
_cell.angle_gamma   90.00
#
_symmetry.space_group_name_H-M   'P 1'
#
loop_
_entity.id
_entity.type
_entity.pdbx_description
1 polymer ?
#
loop_
_entity_poly.entity_id
_entity_poly.type
_entity_poly.pdbx_seq_one_letter_code
_entity_poly.pdbx_strand_id
1 'polypeptide(L)'
;MRRTTADLADDALEHLALIRRYVGDYGLDAGVALDAVALHLSSALDCIGKMPPGDRDAACDRAWPQIRSLRNRIAHGYLWIEADVVRGVVRDHLDGLEQRLSALVARPEPDA
;
A
#
# COMPACT_ATOMS: atom_id res chain seq x y z
N MET A 1 -0.10 19.12 13.98
CA MET A 1 1.23 18.75 13.45
C MET A 1 1.03 18.20 12.04
N ARG A 2 1.86 18.57 11.07
CA ARG A 2 1.79 18.00 9.72
C ARG A 2 2.54 16.65 9.75
N ARG A 3 1.90 15.58 9.30
CA ARG A 3 2.54 14.26 9.20
C ARG A 3 3.75 14.32 8.27
N THR A 4 4.84 13.70 8.67
CA THR A 4 6.07 13.60 7.89
C THR A 4 6.01 12.44 6.88
N THR A 5 7.02 12.32 6.01
CA THR A 5 7.14 11.14 5.13
C THR A 5 7.29 9.86 5.96
N ALA A 6 8.06 9.92 7.06
CA ALA A 6 8.24 8.77 7.95
C ALA A 6 6.90 8.35 8.58
N ASP A 7 6.13 9.30 9.11
CA ASP A 7 4.78 9.03 9.67
C ASP A 7 3.87 8.38 8.62
N LEU A 8 3.86 8.90 7.39
CA LEU A 8 3.02 8.38 6.31
C LEU A 8 3.48 7.00 5.82
N ALA A 9 4.78 6.72 5.87
CA ALA A 9 5.33 5.42 5.50
C ALA A 9 5.02 4.38 6.58
N ASP A 10 5.09 4.77 7.85
CA ASP A 10 4.73 3.92 8.99
C ASP A 10 3.23 3.59 8.97
N ASP A 11 2.35 4.59 8.81
CA ASP A 11 0.90 4.39 8.64
C ASP A 11 0.61 3.42 7.47
N ALA A 12 1.37 3.50 6.37
CA ALA A 12 1.21 2.59 5.24
C ALA A 12 1.63 1.16 5.59
N LEU A 13 2.76 0.99 6.29
CA LEU A 13 3.26 -0.31 6.75
C LEU A 13 2.29 -1.01 7.70
N GLU A 14 1.62 -0.26 8.59
CA GLU A 14 0.58 -0.82 9.47
C GLU A 14 -0.56 -1.47 8.66
N HIS A 15 -0.99 -0.82 7.57
CA HIS A 15 -1.98 -1.39 6.67
C HIS A 15 -1.46 -2.61 5.92
N LEU A 16 -0.20 -2.62 5.46
CA LEU A 16 0.38 -3.80 4.80
C LEU A 16 0.51 -4.98 5.77
N ALA A 17 0.82 -4.73 7.04
CA ALA A 17 0.83 -5.77 8.07
C ALA A 17 -0.56 -6.39 8.29
N LEU A 18 -1.63 -5.59 8.24
CA LEU A 18 -3.00 -6.10 8.29
C LEU A 18 -3.33 -6.98 7.07
N ILE A 19 -2.90 -6.59 5.86
CA ILE A 19 -3.02 -7.41 4.65
C ILE A 19 -2.40 -8.79 4.88
N ARG A 20 -1.15 -8.85 5.38
CA ARG A 20 -0.46 -10.12 5.67
C ARG A 20 -1.24 -10.99 6.65
N ARG A 21 -1.78 -10.38 7.71
CA ARG A 21 -2.58 -11.08 8.70
C ARG A 21 -3.85 -11.68 8.10
N TYR A 22 -4.62 -10.92 7.34
CA TYR A 22 -5.83 -11.43 6.68
C TYR A 22 -5.52 -12.56 5.69
N VAL A 23 -4.44 -12.42 4.92
CA VAL A 23 -3.99 -13.47 4.00
C VAL A 23 -3.56 -14.73 4.76
N GLY A 24 -2.86 -14.59 5.88
CA GLY A 24 -2.46 -15.71 6.72
C GLY A 24 -3.62 -16.41 7.42
N ASP A 25 -4.58 -15.64 7.96
CA ASP A 25 -5.70 -16.17 8.75
C ASP A 25 -6.77 -16.84 7.87
N TYR A 26 -7.00 -16.35 6.64
CA TYR A 26 -8.14 -16.76 5.80
C TYR A 26 -7.75 -17.30 4.43
N GLY A 27 -6.53 -17.02 3.94
CA GLY A 27 -6.12 -17.30 2.57
C GLY A 27 -6.63 -16.27 1.57
N LEU A 28 -5.82 -15.97 0.56
CA LEU A 28 -6.07 -14.92 -0.44
C LEU A 28 -7.24 -15.23 -1.41
N ASP A 29 -7.74 -16.46 -1.40
CA ASP A 29 -8.90 -16.87 -2.21
C ASP A 29 -10.24 -16.67 -1.48
N ALA A 30 -10.23 -16.45 -0.17
CA ALA A 30 -11.43 -16.17 0.59
C ALA A 30 -11.96 -14.76 0.28
N GLY A 31 -13.26 -14.63 -0.01
CA GLY A 31 -13.89 -13.34 -0.31
C GLY A 31 -13.71 -12.31 0.81
N VAL A 32 -13.82 -12.73 2.08
CA VAL A 32 -13.58 -11.88 3.26
C VAL A 32 -12.14 -11.36 3.30
N ALA A 33 -11.17 -12.20 2.96
CA ALA A 33 -9.77 -11.79 2.89
C ALA A 33 -9.59 -10.75 1.78
N LEU A 34 -10.18 -10.99 0.61
CA LEU A 34 -10.06 -10.08 -0.53
C LEU A 34 -10.62 -8.68 -0.23
N ASP A 35 -11.79 -8.58 0.40
CA ASP A 35 -12.38 -7.30 0.79
C ASP A 35 -11.49 -6.54 1.80
N ALA A 36 -10.99 -7.23 2.82
CA ALA A 36 -10.11 -6.65 3.82
C ALA A 36 -8.76 -6.22 3.22
N VAL A 37 -8.18 -7.07 2.37
CA VAL A 37 -6.96 -6.78 1.60
C VAL A 37 -7.14 -5.52 0.75
N ALA A 38 -8.26 -5.42 0.04
CA ALA A 38 -8.56 -4.29 -0.83
C ALA A 38 -8.70 -2.97 -0.06
N LEU A 39 -9.42 -3.02 1.06
CA LEU A 39 -9.56 -1.89 1.97
C LEU A 39 -8.19 -1.40 2.45
N HIS A 40 -7.39 -2.30 3.01
CA HIS A 40 -6.08 -1.94 3.55
C HIS A 40 -5.08 -1.53 2.49
N LEU A 41 -5.12 -2.14 1.29
CA LEU A 41 -4.31 -1.70 0.16
C LEU A 41 -4.69 -0.28 -0.25
N SER A 42 -5.99 0.02 -0.34
CA SER A 42 -6.45 1.39 -0.65
C SER A 42 -5.97 2.39 0.39
N SER A 43 -6.07 2.06 1.69
CA SER A 43 -5.61 2.93 2.78
C SER A 43 -4.09 3.15 2.78
N ALA A 44 -3.29 2.10 2.55
CA ALA A 44 -1.84 2.23 2.44
C ALA A 44 -1.45 3.15 1.27
N LEU A 45 -2.08 2.97 0.10
CA LEU A 45 -1.85 3.81 -1.07
C LEU A 45 -2.32 5.26 -0.84
N ASP A 46 -3.33 5.49 0.00
CA ASP A 46 -3.72 6.84 0.41
C ASP A 46 -2.70 7.54 1.30
N CYS A 47 -2.00 6.81 2.17
CA CYS A 47 -0.88 7.35 2.93
C CYS A 47 0.28 7.74 1.98
N ILE A 48 0.66 6.84 1.07
CA ILE A 48 1.69 7.09 0.07
C ILE A 48 1.33 8.27 -0.85
N GLY A 49 0.06 8.41 -1.22
CA GLY A 49 -0.42 9.49 -2.07
C GLY A 49 -0.25 10.90 -1.46
N LYS A 50 -0.09 10.99 -0.13
CA LYS A 50 0.14 12.24 0.62
C LYS A 50 1.62 12.61 0.72
N MET A 51 2.53 11.71 0.39
CA MET A 51 3.97 11.95 0.43
C MET A 51 4.40 12.99 -0.63
N PRO A 52 5.51 13.70 -0.41
CA PRO A 52 6.16 14.50 -1.46
C PRO A 52 6.45 13.65 -2.71
N PRO A 53 6.41 14.23 -3.93
CA PRO A 53 6.59 13.46 -5.16
C PRO A 53 7.84 12.57 -5.20
N GLY A 54 8.99 13.07 -4.72
CA GLY A 54 10.23 12.29 -4.71
C GLY A 54 10.18 11.06 -3.80
N ASP A 55 9.56 11.19 -2.63
CA ASP A 55 9.42 10.08 -1.67
C ASP A 55 8.37 9.07 -2.13
N ARG A 56 7.30 9.56 -2.73
CA ARG A 56 6.28 8.73 -3.35
C ARG A 56 6.84 7.91 -4.49
N ASP A 57 7.65 8.52 -5.36
CA ASP A 57 8.31 7.82 -6.46
C ASP A 57 9.33 6.80 -5.93
N ALA A 58 10.02 7.10 -4.83
CA ALA A 58 10.89 6.14 -4.14
C ALA A 58 10.10 4.95 -3.56
N ALA A 59 8.96 5.19 -2.91
CA ALA A 59 8.10 4.12 -2.37
C ALA A 59 7.54 3.22 -3.48
N CYS A 60 7.11 3.82 -4.59
CA CYS A 60 6.38 3.16 -5.67
C CYS A 60 7.23 2.79 -6.89
N ASP A 61 8.55 2.85 -6.80
CA ASP A 61 9.48 2.58 -7.91
C ASP A 61 9.07 3.32 -9.21
N ARG A 62 8.71 4.60 -9.08
CA ARG A 62 8.23 5.48 -10.16
C ARG A 62 6.95 5.01 -10.88
N ALA A 63 6.29 3.96 -10.41
CA ALA A 63 5.04 3.43 -10.95
C ALA A 63 3.78 4.04 -10.31
N TRP A 64 3.90 5.21 -9.66
CA TRP A 64 2.79 5.83 -8.94
C TRP A 64 1.52 6.07 -9.80
N PRO A 65 1.60 6.54 -11.05
CA PRO A 65 0.39 6.72 -11.87
C PRO A 65 -0.43 5.43 -12.05
N GLN A 66 0.25 4.30 -12.26
CA GLN A 66 -0.37 2.98 -12.42
C GLN A 66 -0.97 2.50 -11.11
N ILE A 67 -0.22 2.62 -10.01
CA ILE A 67 -0.66 2.22 -8.66
C ILE A 67 -1.87 3.05 -8.21
N ARG A 68 -1.86 4.36 -8.45
CA ARG A 68 -2.99 5.24 -8.17
C ARG A 68 -4.23 4.85 -8.98
N SER A 69 -4.04 4.45 -10.23
CA SER A 69 -5.14 3.97 -11.08
C SER A 69 -5.78 2.71 -10.49
N LEU A 70 -4.97 1.75 -10.01
CA LEU A 70 -5.45 0.58 -9.28
C LEU A 70 -6.23 0.98 -8.02
N ARG A 71 -5.68 1.87 -7.19
CA ARG A 71 -6.36 2.36 -5.98
C ARG A 71 -7.76 2.90 -6.27
N ASN A 72 -7.87 3.72 -7.31
CA ASN A 72 -9.16 4.30 -7.71
C ASN A 72 -10.15 3.19 -8.12
N ARG A 73 -9.71 2.18 -8.88
CA ARG A 73 -10.58 1.04 -9.25
C ARG A 73 -11.08 0.27 -8.03
N ILE A 74 -10.21 0.02 -7.05
CA ILE A 74 -10.57 -0.61 -5.78
C ILE A 74 -11.62 0.22 -5.03
N ALA A 75 -11.37 1.54 -4.86
CA ALA A 75 -12.25 2.43 -4.13
C ALA A 75 -13.65 2.59 -4.76
N HIS A 76 -13.74 2.46 -6.10
CA HIS A 76 -15.02 2.51 -6.82
C HIS A 76 -15.80 1.19 -6.80
N GLY A 77 -15.32 0.16 -6.09
CA GLY A 77 -16.07 -1.08 -5.88
C GLY A 77 -15.97 -2.11 -7.01
N TYR A 78 -15.00 -1.96 -7.93
CA TYR A 78 -14.77 -2.91 -9.02
C TYR A 78 -14.07 -4.21 -8.58
N LEU A 79 -14.09 -4.54 -7.28
CA LEU A 79 -13.24 -5.59 -6.71
C LEU A 79 -13.52 -6.98 -7.29
N TRP A 80 -14.78 -7.29 -7.62
CA TRP A 80 -15.14 -8.56 -8.27
C TRP A 80 -14.54 -8.72 -9.66
N ILE A 81 -14.33 -7.60 -10.38
CA ILE A 81 -13.73 -7.58 -11.72
C ILE A 81 -12.20 -7.61 -11.62
N GLU A 82 -11.66 -7.06 -10.53
CA GLU A 82 -10.22 -6.84 -10.33
C GLU A 82 -9.61 -7.77 -9.28
N ALA A 83 -10.33 -8.84 -8.88
CA ALA A 83 -9.92 -9.74 -7.81
C ALA A 83 -8.52 -10.32 -8.10
N ASP A 84 -8.30 -10.82 -9.31
CA ASP A 84 -7.03 -11.40 -9.72
C ASP A 84 -5.89 -10.38 -9.79
N VAL A 85 -6.21 -9.12 -10.08
CA VAL A 85 -5.25 -8.01 -10.05
C VAL A 85 -4.82 -7.74 -8.62
N VAL A 86 -5.76 -7.65 -7.67
CA VAL A 86 -5.44 -7.49 -6.25
C VAL A 86 -4.62 -8.66 -5.73
N ARG A 87 -4.96 -9.89 -6.11
CA ARG A 87 -4.17 -11.08 -5.75
C ARG A 87 -2.75 -11.02 -6.31
N GLY A 88 -2.60 -10.63 -7.57
CA GLY A 88 -1.30 -10.43 -8.21
C GLY A 88 -0.46 -9.40 -7.46
N VAL A 89 -1.04 -8.25 -7.13
CA VAL A 89 -0.33 -7.19 -6.39
C VAL A 89 0.15 -7.68 -5.03
N VAL A 90 -0.69 -8.39 -4.27
CA VAL A 90 -0.30 -8.95 -2.97
C VAL A 90 0.85 -9.96 -3.11
N ARG A 91 0.80 -10.84 -4.11
CA ARG A 91 1.83 -11.87 -4.32
C ARG A 91 3.15 -11.30 -4.83
N ASP A 92 3.07 -10.35 -5.76
CA ASP A 92 4.21 -10.00 -6.61
C ASP A 92 4.87 -8.68 -6.19
N HIS A 93 4.19 -7.83 -5.41
CA HIS A 93 4.63 -6.46 -5.16
C HIS A 93 4.67 -6.05 -3.69
N LEU A 94 4.02 -6.79 -2.79
CA LEU A 94 3.89 -6.38 -1.39
C LEU A 94 5.24 -6.34 -0.67
N ASP A 95 6.08 -7.37 -0.84
CA ASP A 95 7.43 -7.44 -0.25
C ASP A 95 8.30 -6.22 -0.63
N GLY A 96 8.32 -5.89 -1.93
CA GLY A 96 9.11 -4.77 -2.43
C GLY A 96 8.59 -3.42 -1.94
N LEU A 97 7.27 -3.28 -1.80
CA LEU A 97 6.66 -2.06 -1.26
C LEU A 97 7.00 -1.88 0.23
N GLU A 98 6.87 -2.94 1.04
CA GLU A 98 7.23 -2.94 2.45
C GLU A 98 8.70 -2.56 2.66
N GLN A 99 9.60 -3.12 1.85
CA GLN A 99 11.04 -2.82 1.93
C GLN A 99 11.31 -1.32 1.68
N ARG A 100 10.71 -0.73 0.64
CA ARG A 100 10.93 0.68 0.27
C ARG A 100 10.31 1.63 1.29
N LEU A 101 9.14 1.31 1.83
CA LEU A 101 8.52 2.08 2.91
C LEU A 101 9.37 2.02 4.19
N SER A 102 9.88 0.83 4.55
CA SER A 102 10.76 0.67 5.72
C SER A 102 12.03 1.51 5.58
N ALA A 103 12.59 1.60 4.36
CA ALA A 103 13.73 2.47 4.09
C ALA A 103 13.40 3.97 4.25
N LEU A 104 12.16 4.39 3.94
CA LEU A 104 11.71 5.76 4.17
C LEU A 104 11.52 6.09 5.64
N VAL A 105 11.04 5.13 6.45
CA VAL A 105 10.94 5.28 7.92
C VAL A 105 12.32 5.40 8.56
N ALA A 106 13.27 4.57 8.12
CA ALA A 106 14.64 4.56 8.65
C ALA A 106 15.50 5.75 8.18
N ARG A 107 15.01 6.54 7.22
CA ARG A 107 15.76 7.69 6.70
C ARG A 107 15.78 8.81 7.75
N PRO A 108 16.95 9.32 8.14
CA PRO A 108 17.02 10.46 9.05
C PRO A 108 16.29 11.65 8.41
N GLU A 109 15.44 12.33 9.18
CA GLU A 109 14.88 13.59 8.70
C GLU A 109 16.02 14.56 8.44
N PRO A 110 16.03 15.27 7.29
CA PRO A 110 17.00 16.33 7.10
C PRO A 110 16.79 17.36 8.22
N ASP A 111 17.87 17.67 8.96
CA ASP A 111 17.84 18.73 9.97
C ASP A 111 17.22 19.99 9.35
N ALA A 112 16.12 20.43 9.96
CA ALA A 112 15.31 21.57 9.50
C ALA A 112 16.03 22.92 9.67
#